data_AF-A0A7S1GQL8-F1
#
_entry.id   AF-A0A7S1GQL8-F1
#
_cell.length_a   1.000
_cell.length_b   1.000
_cell.length_c   1.000
_cell.angle_alpha   90.00
_cell.angle_beta   90.00
_cell.angle_gamma   90.00
#
_symmetry.space_group_name_H-M   'P 1'
#
loop_
_entity.id
_entity.type
_entity.pdbx_description
1 polymer ?
#
loop_
_entity_poly.entity_id
_entity_poly.type
_entity_poly.pdbx_seq_one_letter_code
_entity_poly.pdbx_strand_id
1 'polypeptide(L)'
;DAAHPMMPNLGQGGCQATEDGYRLAEELATVKHTKDIEGALNTYYGKRIPRTTIIQILAQLGSDLLVDFDKMMTIPLVGPFFLFMTQVSMPFILRFLYTPEF
;
A
#
# COMPACT_ATOMS: atom_id res chain seq x y z
N ASP A 1 9.42 6.64 -1.17
CA ASP A 1 10.31 6.27 -0.05
C ASP A 1 10.39 7.32 1.04
N ALA A 2 10.73 8.58 0.75
CA ALA A 2 10.78 9.63 1.78
C ALA A 2 9.48 9.76 2.61
N ALA A 3 8.32 9.62 1.96
CA ALA A 3 7.01 9.68 2.61
C ALA A 3 6.48 8.33 3.13
N HIS A 4 6.99 7.21 2.61
CA HIS A 4 6.39 5.89 2.81
C HIS A 4 7.42 4.75 2.70
N PRO A 5 8.43 4.70 3.59
CA PRO A 5 9.41 3.61 3.57
C PRO A 5 8.72 2.27 3.84
N MET A 6 9.03 1.23 3.07
CA MET A 6 8.35 -0.07 3.18
C MET A 6 9.26 -1.23 2.79
N MET A 7 8.87 -2.43 3.20
CA MET A 7 9.54 -3.67 2.79
C MET A 7 9.43 -3.87 1.26
N PRO A 8 10.50 -4.33 0.58
CA PRO A 8 10.54 -4.41 -0.88
C PRO A 8 9.79 -5.63 -1.46
N ASN A 9 9.29 -6.52 -0.61
CA ASN A 9 8.74 -7.83 -0.96
C ASN A 9 7.48 -7.79 -1.86
N LEU A 10 6.73 -6.68 -1.87
CA LEU A 10 5.57 -6.52 -2.75
C LEU A 10 5.87 -5.70 -4.03
N GLY A 11 7.09 -5.20 -4.20
CA GLY A 11 7.46 -4.36 -5.35
C GLY A 11 6.74 -3.01 -5.41
N GLN A 12 6.12 -2.57 -4.31
CA GLN A 12 5.20 -1.43 -4.32
C GLN A 12 5.86 -0.06 -4.11
N GLY A 13 7.12 0.01 -3.67
CA GLY A 13 7.79 1.29 -3.40
C GLY A 13 7.77 2.25 -4.61
N GLY A 14 8.16 1.74 -5.79
CA GLY A 14 8.16 2.52 -7.03
C GLY A 14 6.75 2.85 -7.56
N CYS A 15 5.81 1.91 -7.42
CA CYS A 15 4.41 2.16 -7.77
C CYS A 15 3.83 3.30 -6.93
N GLN A 16 4.05 3.27 -5.61
CA GLN A 16 3.57 4.31 -4.71
C GLN A 16 4.22 5.68 -4.99
N ALA A 17 5.52 5.71 -5.31
CA ALA A 17 6.18 6.96 -5.70
C ALA A 17 5.59 7.56 -6.99
N THR A 18 5.25 6.72 -7.97
CA THR A 18 4.60 7.17 -9.21
C THR A 18 3.21 7.74 -8.95
N GLU A 19 2.41 7.04 -8.14
CA GLU A 19 1.07 7.50 -7.78
C GLU A 19 1.09 8.79 -6.95
N ASP A 20 2.05 8.92 -6.02
CA ASP A 20 2.32 10.15 -5.26
C ASP A 20 2.60 11.33 -6.21
N GLY A 21 3.49 11.12 -7.18
CA GLY A 21 3.82 12.15 -8.18
C GLY A 21 2.61 12.62 -8.99
N TYR A 22 1.78 11.68 -9.46
CA TYR A 22 0.55 11.98 -10.20
C TYR A 22 -0.44 12.80 -9.35
N ARG A 23 -0.74 12.33 -8.13
CA ARG A 23 -1.70 13.02 -7.25
C ARG A 23 -1.20 14.37 -6.79
N LEU A 24 0.09 14.49 -6.48
CA LEU A 24 0.68 15.77 -6.09
C LEU A 24 0.56 16.79 -7.24
N ALA A 25 0.86 16.37 -8.47
CA ALA A 25 0.70 17.23 -9.64
C ALA A 25 -0.77 17.65 -9.86
N GLU A 26 -1.71 16.72 -9.69
CA GLU A 26 -3.15 17.00 -9.78
C GLU A 26 -3.61 18.06 -8.76
N GLU A 27 -3.22 17.91 -7.48
CA GLU A 27 -3.59 18.88 -6.44
C GLU A 27 -2.94 20.24 -6.67
N LEU A 28 -1.65 20.26 -7.01
CA LEU A 28 -0.93 21.51 -7.27
C LEU A 28 -1.45 22.25 -8.50
N ALA A 29 -2.00 21.56 -9.49
CA ALA A 29 -2.63 22.19 -10.65
C ALA A 29 -3.90 23.00 -10.30
N THR A 30 -4.50 22.78 -9.12
CA THR A 30 -5.66 23.55 -8.65
C THR A 30 -5.29 24.89 -8.00
N VAL A 31 -4.01 25.08 -7.67
CA VAL A 31 -3.49 26.25 -6.94
C VAL A 31 -3.50 27.49 -7.85
N LYS A 32 -4.11 28.57 -7.38
CA LYS A 32 -4.12 29.87 -8.09
C LYS A 32 -3.18 30.89 -7.47
N HIS A 33 -2.99 30.81 -6.15
CA HIS A 33 -2.09 31.67 -5.41
C HIS A 33 -1.19 30.84 -4.51
N THR A 34 0.01 31.33 -4.23
CA THR A 34 0.99 30.63 -3.37
C THR A 34 0.47 30.29 -1.98
N LYS A 35 -0.43 31.11 -1.42
CA LYS A 35 -1.10 30.84 -0.14
C LYS A 35 -1.98 29.58 -0.14
N ASP A 36 -2.41 29.11 -1.31
CA ASP A 36 -3.29 27.94 -1.44
C ASP A 36 -2.49 26.62 -1.48
N ILE A 37 -1.15 26.70 -1.60
CA ILE A 37 -0.25 25.53 -1.70
C ILE A 37 -0.42 24.60 -0.49
N GLU A 38 -0.45 25.15 0.72
CA GLU A 38 -0.62 24.35 1.95
C GLU A 38 -1.92 23.54 1.92
N GLY A 39 -3.01 24.14 1.42
CA GLY A 39 -4.29 23.46 1.25
C GLY A 39 -4.20 22.30 0.25
N ALA A 40 -3.58 22.52 -0.90
CA ALA A 40 -3.38 21.46 -1.90
C ALA A 40 -2.50 20.31 -1.37
N LEU A 41 -1.42 20.62 -0.64
CA LEU A 41 -0.56 19.61 -0.01
C LEU A 41 -1.29 18.81 1.07
N ASN A 42 -2.17 19.44 1.85
CA ASN A 42 -3.00 18.74 2.83
C ASN A 42 -4.03 17.82 2.17
N THR A 43 -4.64 18.23 1.06
CA THR A 43 -5.54 17.36 0.29
C THR A 43 -4.80 16.16 -0.29
N TYR A 44 -3.62 16.40 -0.88
CA TYR A 44 -2.71 15.35 -1.35
C TYR A 44 -2.40 14.35 -0.23
N TYR A 45 -1.98 14.85 0.94
CA TYR A 45 -1.66 14.02 2.09
C TYR A 45 -2.87 13.17 2.53
N GLY A 46 -4.06 13.78 2.64
CA GLY A 46 -5.29 13.09 3.02
C GLY A 46 -5.69 11.98 2.04
N LYS A 47 -5.44 12.16 0.74
CA LYS A 47 -5.69 11.13 -0.29
C LYS A 47 -4.67 9.99 -0.24
N ARG A 48 -3.41 10.28 0.06
CA ARG A 48 -2.31 9.30 -0.04
C ARG A 48 -2.03 8.53 1.24
N ILE A 49 -2.27 9.11 2.41
CA ILE A 49 -1.94 8.46 3.69
C ILE A 49 -2.67 7.12 3.89
N PRO A 50 -3.96 6.93 3.56
CA PRO A 50 -4.62 5.65 3.78
C PRO A 50 -4.07 4.57 2.87
N ARG A 51 -3.85 4.90 1.58
CA ARG A 51 -3.36 3.95 0.58
C ARG A 51 -1.94 3.48 0.89
N THR A 52 -1.03 4.42 1.14
CA THR A 52 0.36 4.09 1.47
C THR A 52 0.48 3.28 2.77
N THR A 53 -0.32 3.62 3.79
CA THR A 53 -0.37 2.88 5.07
C THR A 53 -0.82 1.42 4.88
N ILE A 54 -1.90 1.19 4.13
CA ILE A 54 -2.39 -0.18 3.88
C ILE A 54 -1.32 -1.01 3.16
N ILE A 55 -0.66 -0.43 2.16
CA ILE A 55 0.38 -1.10 1.39
C ILE A 55 1.61 -1.41 2.24
N GLN A 56 2.02 -0.48 3.12
CA GLN A 56 3.09 -0.72 4.10
C GLN A 56 2.77 -1.91 5.01
N ILE A 57 1.54 -2.00 5.52
CA ILE A 57 1.10 -3.11 6.37
C ILE A 57 1.12 -4.43 5.59
N LEU A 58 0.58 -4.44 4.37
CA LEU A 58 0.60 -5.63 3.52
C LEU A 58 2.04 -6.07 3.19
N ALA A 59 2.95 -5.12 2.97
CA ALA A 59 4.36 -5.41 2.75
C ALA A 59 5.01 -6.05 3.99
N GLN A 60 4.73 -5.53 5.19
CA GLN A 60 5.21 -6.16 6.42
C GLN A 60 4.65 -7.57 6.60
N LEU A 61 3.33 -7.75 6.45
CA LEU A 61 2.66 -9.06 6.57
C LEU A 61 3.21 -10.06 5.56
N GLY A 62 3.47 -9.63 4.33
CA GLY A 62 4.10 -10.49 3.32
C GLY A 62 5.52 -10.88 3.70
N SER A 63 6.26 -10.03 4.40
CA SER A 63 7.61 -10.35 4.86
C SER A 63 7.58 -11.37 6.00
N ASP A 64 6.70 -11.15 6.98
CA ASP A 64 6.51 -12.07 8.10
C ASP A 64 6.05 -13.44 7.61
N LEU A 65 5.14 -13.44 6.63
CA LEU A 65 4.68 -14.67 6.00
C LEU A 65 5.80 -15.42 5.31
N LEU A 66 6.67 -14.75 4.55
CA LEU A 66 7.81 -15.39 3.88
C LEU A 66 8.78 -16.06 4.86
N VAL A 67 8.91 -15.54 6.07
CA VAL A 67 9.85 -16.05 7.09
C VAL A 67 9.23 -17.17 7.92
N ASP A 68 7.97 -17.05 8.32
CA ASP A 68 7.33 -17.96 9.27
C ASP A 68 6.30 -18.94 8.65
N PHE A 69 6.19 -18.96 7.32
CA PHE A 69 5.26 -19.84 6.59
C PHE A 69 5.32 -21.30 7.06
N ASP A 70 6.54 -21.86 7.10
CA ASP A 70 6.75 -23.28 7.42
C ASP A 70 6.22 -23.62 8.82
N LYS A 71 6.46 -22.75 9.81
CA LYS A 71 5.99 -22.97 11.18
C LYS A 71 4.46 -22.94 11.24
N MET A 72 3.83 -21.99 10.54
CA MET A 72 2.38 -21.84 10.54
C MET A 72 1.65 -23.01 9.88
N MET A 73 2.24 -23.58 8.83
CA MET A 73 1.70 -24.72 8.10
C MET A 73 1.75 -26.05 8.87
N THR A 74 2.60 -26.16 9.90
CA THR A 74 2.69 -27.39 10.71
C THR A 74 1.54 -27.59 11.71
N ILE A 75 0.73 -26.56 11.96
CA ILE A 75 -0.37 -26.60 12.93
C ILE A 75 -1.64 -27.14 12.24
N PRO A 76 -2.21 -28.28 12.68
CA PRO A 76 -3.26 -29.01 11.94
C PRO A 76 -4.55 -28.24 11.61
N LEU A 77 -4.91 -27.24 12.43
CA LEU A 77 -6.11 -26.42 12.21
C LEU A 77 -5.77 -25.06 11.59
N VAL A 78 -4.65 -24.46 11.99
CA VAL A 78 -4.28 -23.10 11.59
C VAL A 78 -3.76 -23.08 10.15
N GLY A 79 -3.01 -24.08 9.72
CA GLY A 79 -2.50 -24.17 8.34
C GLY A 79 -3.61 -24.17 7.29
N PRO A 80 -4.58 -25.11 7.34
CA PRO A 80 -5.68 -25.16 6.38
C PRO A 80 -6.56 -23.90 6.41
N PHE A 81 -6.85 -23.36 7.61
CA PHE A 81 -7.62 -22.11 7.74
C PHE A 81 -6.87 -20.94 7.09
N PHE A 82 -5.57 -20.82 7.35
CA PHE A 82 -4.76 -19.75 6.79
C PHE A 82 -4.63 -19.84 5.27
N LEU A 83 -4.41 -21.04 4.72
CA LEU A 83 -4.42 -21.25 3.26
C LEU A 83 -5.74 -20.82 2.64
N PHE A 84 -6.87 -21.21 3.25
CA PHE A 84 -8.18 -20.78 2.78
C PHE A 84 -8.31 -19.25 2.81
N MET A 85 -7.95 -18.62 3.92
CA MET A 85 -8.04 -17.17 4.07
C MET A 85 -7.17 -16.42 3.06
N THR A 86 -5.92 -16.84 2.88
CA THR A 86 -5.02 -16.25 1.89
C THR A 86 -5.56 -16.42 0.47
N GLN A 87 -6.05 -17.61 0.12
CA GLN A 87 -6.60 -17.87 -1.21
C GLN A 87 -7.84 -17.01 -1.51
N VAL A 88 -8.69 -16.77 -0.50
CA VAL A 88 -9.85 -15.87 -0.62
C VAL A 88 -9.42 -14.41 -0.69
N SER A 89 -8.44 -13.96 0.10
CA SER A 89 -8.04 -12.56 0.17
C SER A 89 -7.12 -12.11 -0.97
N MET A 90 -6.30 -13.01 -1.51
CA MET A 90 -5.27 -12.68 -2.49
C MET A 90 -5.78 -11.96 -3.75
N PRO A 91 -6.91 -12.36 -4.38
CA PRO A 91 -7.45 -11.63 -5.52
C PRO A 91 -7.76 -10.16 -5.20
N PHE A 92 -8.30 -9.88 -4.01
CA PHE A 92 -8.62 -8.52 -3.58
C PHE A 92 -7.35 -7.72 -3.26
N ILE A 93 -6.38 -8.35 -2.59
CA ILE A 93 -5.07 -7.74 -2.30
C ILE A 93 -4.38 -7.37 -3.61
N LEU A 94 -4.25 -8.31 -4.56
CA LEU A 94 -3.61 -8.04 -5.85
C LEU A 94 -4.34 -6.96 -6.63
N ARG A 95 -5.68 -6.97 -6.62
CA ARG A 95 -6.47 -5.90 -7.24
C ARG A 95 -6.15 -4.55 -6.61
N PHE A 96 -6.13 -4.46 -5.28
CA PHE A 96 -5.83 -3.20 -4.58
C PHE A 96 -4.39 -2.69 -4.84
N LEU A 97 -3.42 -3.61 -4.88
CA LEU A 97 -2.01 -3.31 -5.08
C LEU A 97 -1.69 -2.87 -6.52
N TYR A 98 -2.35 -3.47 -7.52
CA TYR A 98 -1.99 -3.29 -8.94
C TYR A 98 -3.05 -2.56 -9.77
N THR A 99 -4.21 -2.25 -9.20
CA THR A 99 -5.18 -1.36 -9.81
C THR A 99 -4.99 0.03 -9.21
N PRO A 100 -4.45 1.00 -9.97
CA PRO A 100 -4.39 2.36 -9.49
C PRO A 100 -5.79 2.99 -9.54
N GLU A 101 -6.25 3.48 -8.39
CA GLU A 101 -7.47 4.28 -8.29
C GLU A 101 -7.06 5.77 -8.35
N PHE A 102 -6.97 6.30 -9.57
CA PHE A 102 -6.76 7.73 -9.86
C PHE A 102 -8.10 8.44 -10.07
#